data_AF-A0A4R2A0L5-F1
#
_entry.id   AF-A0A4R2A0L5-F1
#
_cell.length_a   1.000
_cell.length_b   1.000
_cell.length_c   1.000
_cell.angle_alpha   90.00
_cell.angle_beta   90.00
_cell.angle_gamma   90.00
#
_symmetry.space_group_name_H-M   'P 1'
#
loop_
_entity.id
_entity.type
_entity.pdbx_description
1 polymer ?
#
loop_
_entity_poly.entity_id
_entity_poly.type
_entity_poly.pdbx_seq_one_letter_code
_entity_poly.pdbx_strand_id
1 'polypeptide(L)'
;MLLEAHVEVTDSDRRMVKQLLKAYPSMKAVVDISEWDHRVDQIAEYAGKCKAIERALEALPYEGKEILTRCFFEQKKDKYIYEFVLKIPKSTYDVYKSRAIHTISSILKAANMI
;
A
#
# COMPACT_ATOMS: atom_id res chain seq x y z
N MET A 1 -0.41 -4.41 -33.00
CA MET A 1 0.54 -3.58 -32.24
C MET A 1 0.00 -3.48 -30.82
N LEU A 2 0.61 -4.19 -29.88
CA LEU A 2 0.32 -4.03 -28.45
C LEU A 2 1.14 -2.82 -27.97
N LEU A 3 0.46 -1.76 -27.55
CA LEU A 3 1.12 -0.65 -26.87
C LEU A 3 1.62 -1.17 -25.51
N GLU A 4 2.93 -1.42 -25.41
CA GLU A 4 3.59 -1.52 -24.11
C GLU A 4 3.49 -0.15 -23.45
N ALA A 5 2.52 -0.02 -22.55
CA ALA A 5 2.45 1.13 -21.67
C ALA A 5 3.70 1.11 -20.79
N HIS A 6 4.71 1.89 -21.16
CA HIS A 6 5.83 2.21 -20.29
C HIS A 6 5.27 2.83 -19.01
N VAL A 7 5.14 2.00 -17.97
CA VAL A 7 4.76 2.47 -16.63
C VAL A 7 6.01 3.10 -16.04
N GLU A 8 6.10 4.41 -16.17
CA GLU A 8 7.20 5.17 -15.61
C GLU A 8 7.00 5.26 -14.08
N VAL A 9 7.75 4.42 -13.36
CA VAL A 9 7.71 4.38 -11.89
C VAL A 9 8.53 5.53 -11.33
N THR A 10 7.85 6.51 -10.74
CA THR A 10 8.49 7.71 -10.21
C THR A 10 9.17 7.46 -8.85
N ASP A 11 10.09 8.35 -8.46
CA ASP A 11 10.74 8.28 -7.16
C ASP A 11 9.79 8.54 -5.97
N SER A 12 8.61 9.14 -6.19
CA SER A 12 7.57 9.21 -5.15
C SER A 12 6.93 7.86 -4.93
N ASP A 13 6.61 7.14 -6.01
CA ASP A 13 5.98 5.81 -5.94
C ASP A 13 6.93 4.83 -5.25
N ARG A 14 8.24 4.93 -5.54
CA ARG A 14 9.28 4.13 -4.88
C ARG A 14 9.33 4.33 -3.37
N ARG A 15 9.24 5.59 -2.93
CA ARG A 15 9.24 5.95 -1.49
C ARG A 15 7.97 5.49 -0.80
N MET A 16 6.83 5.67 -1.47
CA MET A 16 5.50 5.29 -0.99
C MET A 16 5.43 3.77 -0.74
N VAL A 17 5.89 2.96 -1.71
CA VAL A 17 5.96 1.51 -1.58
C VAL A 17 6.95 1.09 -0.47
N LYS A 18 8.15 1.67 -0.41
CA LYS A 18 9.11 1.40 0.68
C LYS A 18 8.52 1.66 2.07
N GLN A 19 7.74 2.72 2.23
CA GLN A 19 7.10 3.05 3.51
C GLN A 19 6.00 2.06 3.88
N LEU A 20 5.16 1.67 2.92
CA LEU A 20 4.16 0.61 3.10
C LEU A 20 4.82 -0.70 3.58
N LEU A 21 5.89 -1.13 2.90
CA LEU A 21 6.59 -2.38 3.21
C LEU A 21 7.30 -2.35 4.56
N LYS A 22 7.81 -1.18 4.96
CA LYS A 22 8.42 -0.98 6.28
C LYS A 22 7.37 -1.06 7.39
N ALA A 23 6.15 -0.58 7.14
CA ALA A 23 5.09 -0.57 8.13
C ALA A 23 4.27 -1.87 8.19
N TYR A 24 4.38 -2.72 7.17
CA TYR A 24 3.83 -4.07 7.14
C TYR A 24 4.95 -5.11 6.94
N PRO A 25 5.56 -5.63 8.04
CA PRO A 25 6.64 -6.61 7.96
C PRO A 25 6.26 -7.89 7.19
N SER A 26 4.98 -8.26 7.19
CA SER A 26 4.44 -9.36 6.40
C SER A 26 4.47 -9.12 4.88
N MET A 27 4.57 -7.86 4.42
CA MET A 27 4.82 -7.50 3.02
C MET A 27 6.31 -7.26 2.73
N LYS A 28 7.14 -7.07 3.76
CA LYS A 28 8.59 -6.81 3.61
C LYS A 28 9.32 -7.98 2.93
N ALA A 29 8.90 -9.22 3.18
CA ALA A 29 9.47 -10.43 2.54
C ALA A 29 9.31 -10.44 1.00
N VAL A 30 8.29 -9.77 0.47
CA VAL A 30 8.02 -9.70 -0.98
C VAL A 30 8.93 -8.71 -1.71
N VAL A 31 9.55 -7.80 -0.96
CA VAL A 31 10.41 -6.73 -1.51
C VAL A 31 11.85 -6.81 -1.03
N ASP A 32 12.16 -7.53 0.05
CA ASP A 32 13.55 -7.91 0.35
C ASP A 32 14.15 -8.88 -0.71
N ILE A 33 13.37 -9.37 -1.68
CA ILE A 33 13.90 -10.03 -2.90
C ILE A 33 14.59 -9.02 -3.85
N SER A 34 14.40 -7.72 -3.65
CA SER A 34 15.07 -6.66 -4.40
C SER A 34 16.33 -6.13 -3.70
N GLU A 35 17.26 -7.03 -3.39
CA GLU A 35 18.66 -6.69 -3.64
C GLU A 35 18.77 -6.40 -5.14
N TRP A 36 18.83 -5.10 -5.40
CA TRP A 36 18.45 -4.40 -6.63
C TRP A 36 19.48 -4.62 -7.74
N ASP A 37 19.41 -5.76 -8.42
CA ASP A 37 20.16 -5.98 -9.66
C ASP A 37 19.41 -5.30 -10.83
N HIS A 38 20.10 -4.45 -11.59
CA HIS A 38 19.55 -3.48 -12.57
C HIS A 38 18.91 -4.12 -13.82
N ARG A 39 18.08 -5.15 -13.68
CA ARG A 39 17.46 -5.87 -14.81
C ARG A 39 16.06 -5.33 -15.07
N VAL A 40 15.81 -5.02 -16.34
CA VAL A 40 14.57 -4.43 -16.87
C VAL A 40 13.32 -5.23 -16.45
N ASP A 41 13.44 -6.55 -16.30
CA ASP A 41 12.35 -7.43 -15.86
C ASP A 41 11.88 -7.15 -14.43
N GLN A 42 12.77 -6.71 -13.52
CA GLN A 42 12.41 -6.37 -12.14
C GLN A 42 11.64 -5.04 -12.07
N ILE A 43 11.82 -4.15 -13.04
CA ILE A 43 11.10 -2.86 -13.10
C ILE A 43 9.64 -3.09 -13.48
N ALA A 44 9.37 -3.99 -14.42
CA ALA A 44 8.01 -4.35 -14.82
C ALA A 44 7.26 -5.07 -13.70
N GLU A 45 7.92 -6.01 -13.01
CA GLU A 45 7.35 -6.68 -11.84
C GLU A 45 7.04 -5.66 -10.72
N TYR A 46 7.99 -4.76 -10.44
CA TYR A 46 7.81 -3.70 -9.45
C TYR A 46 6.65 -2.76 -9.79
N ALA A 47 6.55 -2.32 -11.05
CA ALA A 47 5.45 -1.49 -11.53
C ALA A 47 4.09 -2.20 -11.38
N GLY A 48 4.05 -3.52 -11.64
CA GLY A 48 2.89 -4.36 -11.38
C GLY A 48 2.49 -4.36 -9.91
N LYS A 49 3.48 -4.49 -9.01
CA LYS A 49 3.26 -4.42 -7.56
C LYS A 49 2.72 -3.05 -7.13
N CYS A 50 3.27 -1.95 -7.63
CA CYS A 50 2.76 -0.60 -7.37
C CYS A 50 1.29 -0.45 -7.78
N LYS A 51 0.95 -0.83 -9.02
CA LYS A 51 -0.41 -0.71 -9.56
C LYS A 51 -1.43 -1.54 -8.78
N ALA A 52 -1.04 -2.71 -8.31
CA ALA A 52 -1.94 -3.56 -7.54
C ALA A 52 -2.14 -3.04 -6.11
N ILE A 53 -1.12 -2.41 -5.50
CA ILE A 53 -1.26 -1.67 -4.24
C ILE A 53 -2.21 -0.46 -4.43
N GLU A 54 -2.05 0.31 -5.51
CA GLU A 54 -2.93 1.44 -5.82
C GLU A 54 -4.38 0.98 -5.97
N ARG A 55 -4.63 -0.09 -6.76
CA ARG A 55 -5.96 -0.67 -6.90
C ARG A 55 -6.52 -1.20 -5.59
N ALA A 56 -5.68 -1.81 -4.74
CA ALA A 56 -6.09 -2.26 -3.43
C ALA A 56 -6.52 -1.09 -2.53
N LEU A 57 -5.83 0.05 -2.61
CA LEU A 57 -6.19 1.28 -1.90
C LEU A 57 -7.47 1.93 -2.46
N GLU A 58 -7.69 1.90 -3.78
CA GLU A 58 -8.91 2.40 -4.41
C GLU A 58 -10.15 1.56 -4.08
N ALA A 59 -9.97 0.26 -3.87
CA ALA A 59 -11.05 -0.64 -3.46
C ALA A 59 -11.49 -0.45 -2.00
N LEU A 60 -10.77 0.34 -1.20
CA LEU A 60 -11.14 0.61 0.18
C LEU A 60 -12.24 1.69 0.28
N PRO A 61 -13.14 1.56 1.27
CA PRO A 61 -13.98 2.67 1.71
C PRO A 61 -13.13 3.87 2.13
N TYR A 62 -13.73 5.07 2.10
CA TYR A 62 -13.06 6.32 2.42
C TYR A 62 -12.29 6.26 3.75
N GLU A 63 -12.91 5.73 4.81
CA GLU A 63 -12.30 5.65 6.13
C GLU A 63 -11.07 4.74 6.12
N GLY A 64 -11.17 3.58 5.48
CA GLY A 64 -10.05 2.65 5.33
C GLY A 64 -8.90 3.30 4.56
N LYS A 65 -9.20 3.95 3.43
CA LYS A 65 -8.22 4.64 2.60
C LYS A 65 -7.54 5.79 3.35
N GLU A 66 -8.29 6.59 4.09
CA GLU A 66 -7.77 7.72 4.87
C GLU A 66 -6.89 7.23 6.03
N ILE A 67 -7.32 6.17 6.73
CA ILE A 67 -6.50 5.53 7.79
C ILE A 67 -5.18 5.07 7.20
N LEU A 68 -5.22 4.32 6.10
CA LEU A 68 -3.99 3.77 5.55
C LEU A 68 -3.06 4.87 5.02
N THR A 69 -3.63 5.88 4.36
CA THR A 69 -2.86 7.00 3.83
C THR A 69 -2.15 7.78 4.94
N ARG A 70 -2.89 8.19 5.97
CA ARG A 70 -2.35 9.01 7.06
C ARG A 70 -1.42 8.22 7.97
N CYS A 71 -1.76 6.97 8.28
CA CYS A 71 -0.98 6.14 9.19
C CYS A 71 0.32 5.66 8.53
N PHE A 72 0.27 5.23 7.26
CA PHE A 72 1.39 4.53 6.64
C PHE A 72 2.23 5.39 5.70
N PHE A 73 1.63 6.33 4.95
CA PHE A 73 2.40 7.24 4.09
C PHE A 73 2.83 8.49 4.84
N GLU A 74 1.92 9.10 5.60
CA GLU A 74 2.23 10.34 6.33
C GLU A 74 2.79 10.12 7.74
N GLN A 75 2.87 8.85 8.18
CA GLN A 75 3.37 8.45 9.51
C GLN A 75 2.68 9.19 10.67
N LYS A 76 1.39 9.50 10.52
CA LYS A 76 0.59 10.12 11.59
C LYS A 76 0.21 9.07 12.63
N LYS A 77 0.18 9.48 13.91
CA LYS A 77 -0.24 8.62 15.01
C LYS A 77 -1.73 8.31 14.92
N ASP A 78 -2.12 7.08 15.24
CA ASP A 78 -3.53 6.63 15.27
C ASP A 78 -4.45 7.61 16.01
N LYS A 79 -4.01 8.11 17.18
CA LYS A 79 -4.74 9.12 17.98
C LYS A 79 -5.11 10.35 17.17
N TYR A 80 -4.17 10.87 16.39
CA TYR A 80 -4.43 12.03 15.56
C TYR A 80 -5.52 11.74 14.52
N ILE A 81 -5.48 10.55 13.94
CA ILE A 81 -6.38 10.15 12.86
C ILE A 81 -7.81 9.98 13.38
N TYR A 82 -8.04 9.23 14.46
CA TYR A 82 -9.40 9.04 14.95
C TYR A 82 -9.99 10.27 15.64
N GLU A 83 -9.18 11.08 16.33
CA GLU A 83 -9.69 12.27 17.04
C GLU A 83 -9.90 13.46 16.12
N PHE A 84 -8.97 13.74 15.20
CA PHE A 84 -8.96 15.00 14.46
C PHE A 84 -9.33 14.86 12.98
N VAL A 85 -8.95 13.75 12.34
CA VAL A 85 -9.21 13.53 10.91
C VAL A 85 -10.59 12.94 10.69
N LEU A 86 -10.85 11.76 11.25
CA LEU A 86 -12.10 11.04 11.06
C LEU A 86 -13.16 11.42 12.10
N LYS A 87 -12.75 11.93 13.26
CA LYS A 87 -13.64 12.32 14.37
C LYS A 87 -14.58 11.17 14.77
N ILE A 88 -14.02 9.98 14.91
CA ILE A 88 -14.74 8.76 15.27
C ILE A 88 -14.20 8.18 16.58
N PRO A 89 -15.00 7.38 17.32
CA PRO A 89 -14.52 6.66 18.49
C PRO A 89 -13.36 5.72 18.14
N LYS A 90 -12.40 5.55 19.07
CA LYS A 90 -11.27 4.63 18.92
C LYS A 90 -11.72 3.21 18.54
N SER A 91 -12.80 2.71 19.15
CA SER A 91 -13.34 1.38 18.84
C SER A 91 -13.79 1.24 17.39
N THR A 92 -14.40 2.29 16.81
CA THR A 92 -14.80 2.32 15.40
C THR A 92 -13.59 2.41 14.48
N TYR A 93 -12.61 3.25 14.85
CA TYR A 93 -11.33 3.34 14.13
C TYR A 93 -10.61 1.99 14.08
N ASP A 94 -10.52 1.27 15.21
CA ASP A 94 -9.85 -0.03 15.28
C ASP A 94 -10.51 -1.05 14.34
N VAL A 95 -11.85 -1.04 14.23
CA VAL A 95 -12.60 -1.88 13.28
C VAL A 95 -12.29 -1.49 11.82
N TYR A 96 -12.32 -0.20 11.50
CA TYR A 96 -12.03 0.26 10.14
C TYR A 96 -10.59 -0.02 9.72
N LYS A 97 -9.63 0.19 10.64
CA LYS A 97 -8.22 -0.14 10.43
C LYS A 97 -8.03 -1.63 10.17
N SER A 98 -8.62 -2.49 11.02
CA SER A 98 -8.54 -3.94 10.85
C SER A 98 -9.14 -4.41 9.52
N ARG A 99 -10.33 -3.91 9.16
CA ARG A 99 -10.97 -4.21 7.87
C ARG A 99 -10.14 -3.75 6.69
N ALA A 100 -9.60 -2.54 6.72
CA ALA A 100 -8.77 -2.00 5.64
C ALA A 100 -7.52 -2.86 5.40
N ILE A 101 -6.84 -3.25 6.48
CA ILE A 101 -5.67 -4.14 6.41
C ILE A 101 -6.05 -5.50 5.82
N HIS A 102 -7.16 -6.08 6.29
CA HIS A 102 -7.63 -7.38 5.80
C HIS A 102 -8.00 -7.34 4.31
N THR A 103 -8.71 -6.30 3.88
CA THR A 103 -9.11 -6.11 2.48
C THR A 103 -7.89 -5.95 1.57
N ILE A 104 -6.94 -5.09 1.92
CA ILE A 104 -5.71 -4.94 1.14
C ILE A 104 -4.94 -6.26 1.09
N SER A 105 -4.78 -6.95 2.23
CA SER A 105 -4.10 -8.24 2.25
C SER A 105 -4.79 -9.26 1.34
N SER A 106 -6.12 -9.30 1.33
CA SER A 106 -6.88 -10.22 0.47
C SER A 106 -6.71 -9.91 -1.02
N ILE A 107 -6.74 -8.62 -1.39
CA ILE A 107 -6.56 -8.17 -2.78
C ILE A 107 -5.14 -8.50 -3.27
N LEU A 108 -4.13 -8.23 -2.45
CA LEU A 108 -2.74 -8.48 -2.81
C LEU A 108 -2.43 -9.99 -2.88
N LYS A 109 -3.04 -10.81 -2.02
CA LYS A 109 -2.99 -12.28 -2.15
C LYS A 109 -3.62 -12.76 -3.46
N ALA A 110 -4.79 -12.23 -3.80
CA ALA A 110 -5.48 -12.58 -5.05
C ALA A 110 -4.67 -12.14 -6.29
N ALA A 111 -3.90 -11.07 -6.19
CA ALA A 111 -2.96 -10.61 -7.21
C ALA A 111 -1.63 -11.39 -7.23
N ASN A 112 -1.50 -12.45 -6.41
CA ASN A 112 -0.29 -13.25 -6.22
C ASN A 112 0.94 -12.41 -5.85
N MET A 113 0.72 -11.36 -5.07
CA MET A 113 1.78 -10.45 -4.64
C MET A 113 2.33 -10.77 -3.26
N ILE A 114 1.53 -11.35 -2.37
CA ILE A 114 1.90 -11.74 -0.99
C ILE A 114 1.27 -13.10 -0.66
#